data_AF-A0A1G9MLP9-F1
#
_entry.id   AF-A0A1G9MLP9-F1
#
_cell.length_a   1.000
_cell.length_b   1.000
_cell.length_c   1.000
_cell.angle_alpha   90.00
_cell.angle_beta   90.00
_cell.angle_gamma   90.00
#
_symmetry.space_group_name_H-M   'P 1'
#
loop_
_entity.id
_entity.type
_entity.pdbx_description
1 polymer ?
#
loop_
_entity_poly.entity_id
_entity_poly.type
_entity_poly.pdbx_seq_one_letter_code
_entity_poly.pdbx_strand_id
1 'polypeptide(L)'
;MKILVAVKRVIDYNVKIRVKPDNSDVDLTNVKMAMNPFCEIAVEEAVRLKEKGVATEVVAVTVGPKAAQEQLRTALALGADRAIHLETDERVESLAVAKLLAKVVEEEQPGLVILGKQAIDTDNNQT
;
A
#
# COMPACT_ATOMS: atom_id res chain seq x y z
N MET A 1 2.72 18.14 -10.65
CA MET A 1 1.40 17.48 -10.40
C MET A 1 1.43 16.71 -9.09
N LYS A 2 0.27 16.44 -8.46
CA LYS A 2 0.17 15.55 -7.31
C LYS A 2 0.14 14.08 -7.78
N ILE A 3 0.88 13.19 -7.12
CA ILE A 3 0.85 11.74 -7.35
C ILE A 3 0.29 11.05 -6.11
N LEU A 4 -0.68 10.16 -6.31
CA LEU A 4 -1.17 9.26 -5.26
C LEU A 4 -0.54 7.88 -5.43
N VAL A 5 0.03 7.32 -4.36
CA VAL A 5 0.69 6.01 -4.37
C VAL A 5 0.01 5.09 -3.37
N ALA A 6 -0.59 4.00 -3.84
CA ALA A 6 -1.20 3.01 -2.96
C ALA A 6 -0.14 2.01 -2.46
N VAL A 7 -0.02 1.89 -1.14
CA VAL A 7 0.87 0.94 -0.46
C VAL A 7 0.05 -0.08 0.33
N LYS A 8 0.58 -1.30 0.46
CA LYS A 8 -0.07 -2.38 1.22
C LYS A 8 0.91 -3.01 2.20
N ARG A 9 0.43 -3.27 3.42
CA ARG A 9 1.09 -4.10 4.43
C ARG A 9 0.84 -5.58 4.14
N VAL A 10 1.92 -6.34 4.02
CA VAL A 10 1.90 -7.78 3.72
C VAL A 10 2.91 -8.52 4.59
N ILE A 11 2.89 -9.86 4.56
CA ILE A 11 3.96 -10.68 5.16
C ILE A 11 5.27 -10.41 4.41
N ASP A 12 6.39 -10.29 5.12
CA ASP A 12 7.71 -10.16 4.48
C ASP A 12 7.97 -11.33 3.52
N TYR A 13 8.41 -11.04 2.31
CA TYR A 13 8.54 -12.04 1.23
C TYR A 13 9.58 -13.14 1.54
N ASN A 14 10.46 -12.95 2.53
CA ASN A 14 11.39 -13.97 2.99
C ASN A 14 10.79 -14.93 4.05
N VAL A 15 9.59 -14.64 4.55
CA VAL A 15 8.93 -15.47 5.55
C VAL A 15 8.24 -16.65 4.89
N LYS A 16 8.55 -17.85 5.38
CA LYS A 16 7.79 -19.05 5.03
C LYS A 16 6.46 -19.06 5.79
N ILE A 17 5.36 -18.84 5.07
CA ILE A 17 4.01 -18.84 5.63
C ILE A 17 3.63 -20.20 6.22
N ARG A 18 2.73 -20.17 7.21
CA ARG A 18 2.11 -21.35 7.82
C ARG A 18 0.59 -21.17 7.78
N VAL A 19 -0.13 -22.23 7.48
CA VAL A 19 -1.59 -22.23 7.54
C VAL A 19 -2.01 -22.54 8.99
N LYS A 20 -3.07 -21.89 9.47
CA LYS A 20 -3.65 -22.19 10.78
C LYS A 20 -4.13 -23.65 10.85
N PRO A 21 -4.11 -24.31 12.03
CA PRO A 21 -4.56 -25.69 12.17
C PRO A 21 -6.01 -25.94 11.74
N ASP A 22 -6.85 -24.91 11.80
CA ASP A 22 -8.27 -24.95 11.41
C ASP A 22 -8.50 -24.67 9.91
N ASN A 23 -7.44 -24.43 9.12
CA ASN A 23 -7.48 -24.05 7.71
C ASN A 23 -8.25 -22.76 7.40
N SER A 24 -8.47 -21.88 8.39
CA SER A 24 -9.23 -20.65 8.18
C SER A 24 -8.44 -19.56 7.46
N ASP A 25 -7.13 -19.47 7.71
CA ASP A 25 -6.24 -18.46 7.12
C ASP A 25 -4.75 -18.81 7.35
N VAL A 26 -3.86 -17.91 6.94
CA VAL A 26 -2.45 -17.91 7.31
C VAL A 26 -2.29 -17.53 8.79
N ASP A 27 -1.37 -18.19 9.48
CA ASP A 27 -0.96 -17.85 10.85
C ASP A 27 -0.02 -16.62 10.82
N LEU A 28 -0.50 -15.51 11.36
CA LEU A 28 0.23 -14.24 11.44
C LEU A 28 0.97 -14.07 12.78
N THR A 29 0.92 -15.06 13.67
CA THR A 29 1.52 -14.98 15.00
C THR A 29 3.04 -14.85 14.88
N ASN A 30 3.59 -13.75 15.43
CA ASN A 30 5.03 -13.44 15.39
C ASN A 30 5.61 -13.38 13.96
N VAL A 31 4.79 -13.08 12.96
CA VAL A 31 5.23 -12.94 11.57
C VAL A 31 5.69 -11.50 11.32
N LYS A 32 6.86 -11.36 10.72
CA LYS A 32 7.36 -10.06 10.24
C LYS A 32 6.49 -9.58 9.08
N MET A 33 5.99 -8.36 9.21
CA MET A 33 5.19 -7.70 8.18
C MET A 33 6.03 -6.58 7.53
N ALA A 34 5.78 -6.30 6.27
CA ALA A 34 6.55 -5.36 5.47
C ALA A 34 5.66 -4.61 4.46
N MET A 35 6.24 -3.60 3.80
CA MET A 35 5.62 -3.03 2.60
C MET A 35 5.68 -4.07 1.48
N ASN A 36 4.61 -4.18 0.71
CA ASN A 36 4.61 -5.01 -0.49
C ASN A 36 5.73 -4.57 -1.46
N PRO A 37 6.60 -5.47 -1.97
CA PRO A 37 7.74 -5.07 -2.79
C PRO A 37 7.37 -4.25 -4.03
N PHE A 38 6.22 -4.54 -4.66
CA PHE A 38 5.76 -3.74 -5.80
C PHE A 38 5.32 -2.33 -5.40
N CYS A 39 4.88 -2.13 -4.16
CA CYS A 39 4.55 -0.81 -3.64
C CYS A 39 5.82 0.00 -3.35
N GLU A 40 6.93 -0.61 -2.94
CA GLU A 40 8.22 0.09 -2.80
C GLU A 40 8.68 0.68 -4.14
N ILE A 41 8.54 -0.08 -5.23
CA ILE A 41 8.83 0.40 -6.59
C ILE A 41 7.91 1.56 -6.99
N ALA A 42 6.62 1.48 -6.64
CA ALA A 42 5.65 2.54 -6.92
C ALA A 42 5.99 3.85 -6.18
N VAL A 43 6.42 3.75 -4.92
CA VAL A 43 6.88 4.90 -4.13
C VAL A 43 8.15 5.50 -4.75
N GLU A 44 9.14 4.67 -5.08
CA GLU A 44 10.40 5.11 -5.70
C GLU A 44 10.15 5.89 -7.01
N GLU A 45 9.30 5.38 -7.91
CA GLU A 45 9.04 6.08 -9.17
C GLU A 45 8.31 7.41 -8.96
N ALA A 46 7.38 7.47 -7.99
CA ALA A 46 6.73 8.74 -7.64
C ALA A 46 7.73 9.78 -7.10
N VAL A 47 8.68 9.33 -6.26
CA VAL A 47 9.76 10.18 -5.74
C VAL A 47 10.67 10.66 -6.87
N ARG A 48 11.07 9.79 -7.79
CA ARG A 48 11.87 10.18 -8.98
C ARG A 48 11.16 11.22 -9.85
N LEU A 49 9.85 11.08 -10.05
CA LEU A 49 9.06 12.08 -10.77
C LEU A 49 9.04 13.44 -10.03
N LYS A 50 9.03 13.42 -8.69
CA LYS A 50 9.15 14.63 -7.87
C LYS A 50 10.54 15.26 -8.01
N GLU A 51 11.61 14.47 -7.93
CA GLU A 51 12.99 14.94 -8.11
C GLU A 51 13.26 15.53 -9.50
N LYS A 52 12.60 15.00 -10.53
CA LYS A 52 12.64 15.54 -11.91
C LYS A 52 11.80 16.81 -12.09
N GLY A 53 11.09 17.29 -11.06
CA GLY A 53 10.19 18.45 -11.13
C GLY A 53 8.88 18.19 -11.87
N VAL A 54 8.55 16.93 -12.19
CA VAL A 54 7.28 16.54 -12.84
C VAL A 54 6.16 16.48 -11.81
N ALA A 55 6.45 15.94 -10.63
CA ALA A 55 5.55 15.96 -9.48
C ALA A 55 5.92 17.08 -8.51
N THR A 56 4.91 17.61 -7.84
CA THR A 56 5.06 18.64 -6.78
C THR A 56 4.75 18.08 -5.41
N GLU A 57 4.08 16.93 -5.35
CA GLU A 57 3.63 16.28 -4.12
C GLU A 57 3.40 14.79 -4.38
N VAL A 58 3.84 13.95 -3.44
CA VAL A 58 3.61 12.50 -3.41
C VAL A 58 2.82 12.17 -2.15
N VAL A 59 1.64 11.57 -2.31
CA VAL A 59 0.74 11.18 -1.23
C VAL A 59 0.68 9.66 -1.18
N ALA A 60 1.14 9.07 -0.08
CA ALA A 60 1.01 7.63 0.15
C ALA A 60 -0.37 7.32 0.76
N VAL A 61 -1.04 6.26 0.30
CA VAL A 61 -2.32 5.82 0.87
C VAL A 61 -2.31 4.31 1.16
N THR A 62 -2.87 3.92 2.31
CA THR A 62 -3.09 2.51 2.66
C THR A 62 -4.51 2.29 3.15
N VAL A 63 -5.02 1.09 2.93
CA VAL A 63 -6.26 0.57 3.54
C VAL A 63 -5.91 -0.62 4.40
N GLY A 64 -6.38 -0.64 5.66
CA GLY A 64 -6.16 -1.78 6.54
C GLY A 64 -5.99 -1.40 8.00
N PRO A 65 -5.50 -2.34 8.84
CA PRO A 65 -5.52 -2.17 10.29
C PRO A 65 -4.58 -1.06 10.74
N LYS A 66 -4.73 -0.61 11.99
CA LYS A 66 -3.87 0.41 12.61
C LYS A 66 -2.36 0.15 12.41
N ALA A 67 -1.93 -1.10 12.41
CA ALA A 67 -0.54 -1.51 12.19
C ALA A 67 0.01 -1.13 10.80
N ALA A 68 -0.84 -0.88 9.79
CA ALA A 68 -0.42 -0.42 8.46
C ALA A 68 0.21 0.99 8.46
N GLN A 69 0.07 1.74 9.55
CA GLN A 69 0.79 3.00 9.74
C GLN A 69 2.31 2.84 9.65
N GLU A 70 2.85 1.67 10.00
CA GLU A 70 4.29 1.40 9.86
C GLU A 70 4.75 1.52 8.41
N GLN A 71 4.01 0.91 7.47
CA GLN A 71 4.33 0.99 6.03
C GLN A 71 4.13 2.40 5.48
N LEU A 72 3.17 3.16 6.00
CA LEU A 72 3.06 4.59 5.66
C LEU A 72 4.28 5.38 6.13
N ARG A 73 4.79 5.13 7.33
CA ARG A 73 6.04 5.78 7.81
C ARG A 73 7.23 5.43 6.94
N THR A 74 7.32 4.19 6.45
CA THR A 74 8.33 3.81 5.47
C THR A 74 8.19 4.62 4.17
N ALA A 75 6.97 4.76 3.63
CA ALA A 75 6.74 5.58 2.43
C ALA A 75 7.13 7.05 2.63
N LEU A 76 6.81 7.62 3.79
CA LEU A 76 7.23 8.98 4.16
C LEU A 76 8.76 9.09 4.25
N ALA A 77 9.42 8.12 4.87
CA ALA A 77 10.88 8.09 4.99
C ALA A 77 11.59 7.97 3.63
N LEU A 78 10.95 7.31 2.65
CA LEU A 78 11.43 7.19 1.28
C LEU A 78 11.19 8.45 0.43
N GLY A 79 10.39 9.40 0.91
CA GLY A 79 10.18 10.68 0.22
C GLY A 79 8.73 11.01 -0.17
N ALA A 80 7.75 10.24 0.28
CA ALA A 80 6.36 10.72 0.24
C ALA A 80 6.18 11.94 1.16
N ASP A 81 5.43 12.94 0.71
CA ASP A 81 5.26 14.20 1.44
C ASP A 81 4.22 14.08 2.56
N ARG A 82 3.18 13.27 2.35
CA ARG A 82 2.17 12.95 3.36
C ARG A 82 1.54 11.58 3.14
N ALA A 83 0.77 11.14 4.13
CA ALA A 83 0.14 9.83 4.15
C ALA A 83 -1.34 9.92 4.51
N ILE A 84 -2.15 9.05 3.90
CA ILE A 84 -3.57 8.84 4.20
C ILE A 84 -3.76 7.39 4.65
N HIS A 85 -4.44 7.20 5.77
CA HIS A 85 -4.77 5.87 6.28
C HIS A 85 -6.28 5.71 6.32
N LEU A 86 -6.82 4.86 5.45
CA LEU A 86 -8.17 4.34 5.58
C LEU A 86 -8.15 3.17 6.56
N GLU A 87 -8.28 3.48 7.86
CA GLU A 87 -8.18 2.50 8.95
C GLU A 87 -9.41 1.60 8.99
N THR A 88 -9.17 0.29 8.96
CA THR A 88 -10.21 -0.74 9.14
C THR A 88 -9.58 -2.04 9.62
N ASP A 89 -10.25 -2.73 10.54
CA ASP A 89 -9.89 -4.09 10.94
C ASP A 89 -10.56 -5.16 10.05
N GLU A 90 -11.43 -4.73 9.11
CA GLU A 90 -12.07 -5.63 8.17
C GLU A 90 -11.10 -6.12 7.09
N ARG A 91 -11.28 -7.39 6.67
CA ARG A 91 -10.61 -7.92 5.49
C ARG A 91 -11.25 -7.31 4.24
N VAL A 92 -10.50 -6.46 3.55
CA VAL A 92 -10.94 -5.77 2.33
C VAL A 92 -10.42 -6.47 1.08
N GLU A 93 -11.31 -6.75 0.14
CA GLU A 93 -10.97 -7.31 -1.18
C GLU A 93 -10.58 -6.23 -2.19
N SER A 94 -9.91 -6.61 -3.28
CA SER A 94 -9.42 -5.68 -4.31
C SER A 94 -10.49 -4.71 -4.82
N LEU A 95 -11.72 -5.18 -5.06
CA LEU A 95 -12.81 -4.31 -5.50
C LEU A 95 -13.21 -3.26 -4.45
N ALA A 96 -13.25 -3.64 -3.17
CA ALA A 96 -13.52 -2.70 -2.08
C ALA A 96 -12.38 -1.68 -1.95
N VAL A 97 -11.13 -2.12 -2.03
CA VAL A 97 -9.96 -1.23 -2.03
C VAL A 97 -10.02 -0.25 -3.21
N ALA A 98 -10.32 -0.72 -4.42
CA ALA A 98 -10.44 0.14 -5.60
C ALA A 98 -11.53 1.22 -5.43
N LYS A 99 -12.71 0.85 -4.88
CA LYS A 99 -13.79 1.82 -4.59
C LYS A 99 -13.41 2.85 -3.53
N LEU A 100 -12.69 2.43 -2.49
CA LEU A 100 -12.18 3.34 -1.46
C LEU A 100 -11.12 4.29 -2.03
N LEU A 101 -10.17 3.77 -2.82
CA LEU A 101 -9.15 4.58 -3.49
C LEU A 101 -9.78 5.55 -4.49
N ALA A 102 -10.85 5.17 -5.20
CA ALA A 102 -11.58 6.08 -6.08
C ALA A 102 -12.12 7.30 -5.32
N LYS A 103 -12.60 7.14 -4.07
CA LYS A 103 -13.02 8.27 -3.23
C LYS A 103 -11.86 9.14 -2.78
N VAL A 104 -10.73 8.55 -2.43
CA VAL A 104 -9.51 9.32 -2.15
C VAL A 104 -9.06 10.09 -3.39
N VAL A 105 -9.14 9.51 -4.59
CA VAL A 105 -8.81 10.19 -5.85
C VAL A 105 -9.77 11.34 -6.14
N GLU A 106 -11.07 11.18 -5.89
CA GLU A 106 -12.07 12.27 -6.02
C GLU A 106 -11.73 13.47 -5.11
N GLU A 107 -11.34 13.22 -3.87
CA GLU A 107 -10.99 14.26 -2.87
C GLU A 107 -9.60 14.87 -3.13
N GLU A 108 -8.62 14.03 -3.47
CA GLU A 108 -7.23 14.45 -3.62
C GLU A 108 -6.90 15.02 -5.00
N GLN A 109 -7.68 14.66 -6.02
CA GLN A 109 -7.48 15.06 -7.41
C GLN A 109 -6.01 14.91 -7.89
N PRO A 110 -5.37 13.73 -7.71
CA PRO A 110 -4.02 13.50 -8.22
C PRO A 110 -4.02 13.51 -9.76
N GLY A 111 -2.91 13.98 -10.34
CA GLY A 111 -2.69 13.90 -11.80
C GLY A 111 -2.23 12.52 -12.27
N LEU A 112 -1.75 11.68 -11.35
CA LEU A 112 -1.30 10.32 -11.59
C LEU A 112 -1.52 9.47 -10.35
N VAL A 113 -1.99 8.23 -10.55
CA VAL A 113 -2.08 7.21 -9.50
C VAL A 113 -1.12 6.08 -9.85
N ILE A 114 -0.27 5.68 -8.92
CA ILE A 114 0.68 4.58 -9.08
C ILE A 114 0.37 3.50 -8.05
N LEU A 115 0.24 2.26 -8.51
CA LEU A 115 0.05 1.09 -7.68
C LEU A 115 1.15 0.08 -7.98
N GLY A 116 1.43 -0.80 -7.01
CA GLY A 116 2.20 -2.00 -7.29
C GLY A 116 1.43 -2.94 -8.21
N LYS A 117 2.15 -3.70 -9.05
CA LYS A 117 1.57 -4.70 -9.97
C LYS A 117 0.57 -5.63 -9.26
N GLN A 118 0.98 -6.24 -8.15
CA GLN A 118 0.12 -7.11 -7.36
C GLN A 118 0.56 -7.05 -5.89
N ALA A 119 -0.27 -7.58 -5.00
CA ALA A 119 0.12 -7.82 -3.62
C ALA A 119 0.53 -9.29 -3.46
N ILE A 120 1.69 -9.55 -2.88
CA ILE A 120 2.27 -10.91 -2.77
C ILE A 120 1.50 -11.86 -1.84
N ASP A 121 0.56 -11.36 -1.06
CA ASP A 121 -0.25 -12.13 -0.13
C ASP A 121 -1.55 -12.66 -0.77
N THR A 122 -2.07 -11.97 -1.79
CA THR A 122 -3.30 -12.38 -2.49
C THR A 122 -3.10 -12.69 -3.97
N ASP A 123 -2.01 -12.21 -4.59
CA ASP A 123 -1.67 -12.40 -6.01
C ASP A 123 -2.79 -12.03 -7.00
N ASN A 124 -3.67 -11.10 -6.62
CA ASN A 124 -4.86 -10.79 -7.40
C ASN A 124 -4.58 -10.01 -8.70
N ASN A 125 -3.60 -9.11 -8.70
CA ASN A 125 -3.30 -8.21 -9.84
C ASN A 125 -4.55 -7.47 -10.38
N GLN A 126 -5.33 -6.84 -9.48
CA GLN A 126 -6.68 -6.32 -9.77
C GLN A 126 -7.02 -4.94 -9.20
N THR A 127 -6.49 -4.59 -8.02
CA THR A 127 -6.83 -3.36 -7.29
C THR A 127 -6.57 -2.12 -8.14
#